data_AF-A0A7V2LRA1-F1
#
_entry.id   AF-A0A7V2LRA1-F1
#
_cell.length_a   1.000
_cell.length_b   1.000
_cell.length_c   1.000
_cell.angle_alpha   90.00
_cell.angle_beta   90.00
_cell.angle_gamma   90.00
#
_symmetry.space_group_name_H-M   'P 1'
#
loop_
_entity.id
_entity.type
_entity.pdbx_description
1 polymer ?
#
loop_
_entity_poly.entity_id
_entity_poly.type
_entity_poly.pdbx_seq_one_letter_code
_entity_poly.pdbx_strand_id
1 'polypeptide(L)'
;MQELMRRRRRLPSQFAADVGVSHTSVSRWLTGKEKPSFTSCVKLANYTKVPLERVLNIVGYLMPVEEKEVNELPDFREYVKRKYPRELDDDLVTIIEDLIERRRGRNGKPTA
;
A
#
# COMPACT_ATOMS: atom_id res chain seq x y z
N MET A 1 15.48 -4.28 14.45
CA MET A 1 16.84 -3.85 14.02
C MET A 1 17.91 -4.88 14.33
N GLN A 2 18.05 -5.34 15.59
CA GLN A 2 19.03 -6.37 15.97
C GLN A 2 18.95 -7.63 15.09
N GLU A 3 17.74 -8.13 14.85
CA GLU A 3 17.52 -9.31 14.01
C GLU A 3 18.00 -9.11 12.55
N LEU A 4 17.83 -7.91 12.00
CA LEU A 4 18.27 -7.58 10.65
C LEU A 4 19.81 -7.60 10.53
N MET A 5 20.48 -7.07 11.54
CA MET A 5 21.94 -7.05 11.62
C MET A 5 22.52 -8.45 11.86
N ARG A 6 21.85 -9.27 12.68
CA ARG A 6 22.22 -10.67 12.93
C ARG A 6 22.17 -11.50 11.66
N ARG A 7 21.08 -11.39 10.87
CA ARG A 7 20.93 -12.10 9.59
C ARG A 7 21.99 -11.73 8.57
N ARG A 8 22.46 -10.48 8.58
CA ARG A 8 23.46 -9.97 7.64
C ARG A 8 24.89 -10.01 8.18
N ARG A 9 25.11 -10.49 9.42
CA ARG A 9 26.41 -10.51 10.12
C ARG A 9 27.13 -9.15 10.10
N ARG A 10 26.39 -8.06 10.37
CA ARG A 10 26.92 -6.69 10.40
C ARG A 10 26.95 -6.14 11.82
N LEU A 11 28.05 -5.45 12.15
CA LEU A 11 28.18 -4.69 13.40
C LEU A 11 27.38 -3.37 13.32
N PRO A 12 26.98 -2.76 14.45
CA PRO A 12 26.23 -1.49 14.45
C PRO A 12 26.91 -0.36 13.68
N SER A 13 28.24 -0.27 13.77
CA SER A 13 29.07 0.70 13.05
C SER A 13 29.06 0.47 11.54
N GLN A 14 29.23 -0.79 11.12
CA GLN A 14 29.18 -1.17 9.70
C GLN A 14 27.79 -0.96 9.11
N PHE A 15 26.75 -1.31 9.85
CA PHE A 15 25.36 -1.07 9.45
C PHE A 15 25.06 0.43 9.30
N ALA A 16 25.58 1.26 10.21
CA ALA A 16 25.44 2.71 10.11
C ALA A 16 26.08 3.27 8.83
N ALA A 17 27.27 2.79 8.48
CA ALA A 17 27.96 3.15 7.24
C ALA A 17 27.19 2.66 6.01
N ASP A 18 26.74 1.40 6.01
CA ASP A 18 26.02 0.78 4.90
C ASP A 18 24.68 1.49 4.59
N VAL A 19 23.97 1.96 5.62
CA VAL A 19 22.69 2.68 5.49
C VAL A 19 22.90 4.18 5.29
N GLY A 20 24.09 4.71 5.57
CA GLY A 20 24.40 6.14 5.48
C GLY A 20 23.72 6.97 6.58
N VAL A 21 23.79 6.49 7.82
CA VAL A 21 23.24 7.14 9.02
C VAL A 21 24.28 7.19 10.14
N SER A 22 24.09 8.07 11.13
CA SER A 22 25.05 8.17 12.23
C SER A 22 25.01 6.93 13.13
N HIS A 23 26.18 6.55 13.67
CA HIS A 23 26.27 5.47 14.65
C HIS A 23 25.38 5.71 15.88
N THR A 24 25.28 6.98 16.31
CA THR A 24 24.43 7.40 17.43
C THR A 24 22.96 7.12 17.15
N SER A 25 22.47 7.40 15.93
CA SER A 25 21.10 7.10 15.51
C SER A 25 20.82 5.59 15.57
N VAL A 26 21.73 4.76 15.04
CA VAL A 26 21.58 3.30 15.10
C VAL A 26 21.54 2.80 16.54
N SER A 27 22.39 3.32 17.43
CA SER A 27 22.38 2.97 18.85
C SER A 27 21.06 3.33 19.55
N ARG A 28 20.50 4.52 19.25
CA ARG A 28 19.18 4.93 19.77
C ARG A 28 18.04 4.06 19.26
N TRP A 29 18.10 3.59 18.01
CA TRP A 29 17.09 2.67 17.46
C TRP A 29 17.19 1.28 18.09
N LEU A 30 18.40 0.79 18.36
CA LEU A 30 18.62 -0.51 18.99
C LEU A 30 18.16 -0.54 20.45
N THR A 31 18.28 0.60 21.14
CA THR A 31 17.81 0.77 22.53
C THR A 31 16.34 1.16 22.62
N GLY A 32 15.66 1.38 21.48
CA GLY A 32 14.26 1.80 21.44
C GLY A 32 14.00 3.23 21.91
N LYS A 33 15.05 4.02 22.17
CA LYS A 33 14.93 5.41 22.63
C LYS A 33 14.40 6.36 21.55
N GLU A 34 14.63 6.02 20.29
CA GLU A 34 14.26 6.85 19.14
C GLU A 34 13.77 5.97 18.00
N LYS A 35 12.72 6.41 17.29
CA LYS A 35 12.27 5.76 16.05
C LYS A 35 13.01 6.36 14.84
N PRO A 36 13.38 5.57 13.83
CA PRO A 36 14.03 6.08 12.63
C PRO A 36 13.10 7.04 11.89
N SER A 37 13.58 8.23 11.52
CA SER A 37 12.79 9.18 10.73
C SER A 37 12.36 8.62 9.37
N PHE A 38 11.38 9.23 8.71
CA PHE A 38 10.93 8.83 7.37
C PHE A 38 12.10 8.70 6.38
N THR A 39 13.00 9.69 6.34
CA THR A 39 14.21 9.66 5.50
C THR A 39 15.11 8.46 5.82
N SER A 40 15.21 8.08 7.09
CA SER A 40 15.95 6.89 7.52
C SER A 40 15.25 5.60 7.09
N CYS A 41 13.92 5.55 7.13
CA CYS A 41 13.12 4.44 6.61
C CYS A 41 13.32 4.24 5.10
N VAL A 42 13.41 5.32 4.32
CA VAL A 42 13.76 5.25 2.88
C VAL A 42 15.14 4.62 2.67
N LYS A 43 16.15 5.07 3.42
CA LYS A 43 17.50 4.49 3.36
C LYS A 43 17.51 3.01 3.74
N LEU A 44 16.76 2.64 4.77
CA LEU A 44 16.61 1.25 5.21
C LEU A 44 15.91 0.38 4.15
N ALA A 45 14.85 0.88 3.51
CA ALA A 45 14.16 0.18 2.43
C ALA A 45 15.11 -0.11 1.26
N ASN A 46 15.87 0.89 0.84
CA ASN A 46 16.86 0.77 -0.24
C ASN A 46 17.98 -0.22 0.09
N TYR A 47 18.48 -0.19 1.33
CA TYR A 47 19.54 -1.10 1.79
C TYR A 47 19.03 -2.55 1.91
N THR A 48 17.83 -2.73 2.46
CA THR A 48 17.29 -4.06 2.76
C THR A 48 16.58 -4.72 1.59
N LYS A 49 16.33 -3.97 0.51
CA LYS A 49 15.51 -4.36 -0.65
C LYS A 49 14.08 -4.74 -0.26
N VAL A 50 13.61 -4.18 0.85
CA VAL A 50 12.23 -4.33 1.32
C VAL A 50 11.44 -3.09 0.87
N PRO A 51 10.20 -3.24 0.40
CA PRO A 51 9.35 -2.09 0.08
C PRO A 51 9.25 -1.10 1.24
N LEU A 52 9.32 0.20 0.94
CA LEU A 52 9.29 1.27 1.94
C LEU A 52 8.06 1.17 2.85
N GLU A 53 6.91 0.85 2.29
CA GLU A 53 5.66 0.64 3.01
C GLU A 53 5.79 -0.41 4.13
N ARG A 54 6.41 -1.55 3.83
CA ARG A 54 6.64 -2.60 4.82
C ARG A 54 7.58 -2.14 5.93
N VAL A 55 8.61 -1.35 5.60
CA VAL A 55 9.52 -0.77 6.60
C VAL A 55 8.78 0.23 7.50
N LEU A 56 7.95 1.09 6.92
CA LEU A 56 7.16 2.08 7.65
C LEU A 56 6.12 1.42 8.56
N ASN A 57 5.50 0.32 8.12
CA ASN A 57 4.59 -0.49 8.92
C ASN A 57 5.33 -1.10 10.13
N ILE A 58 6.49 -1.74 9.91
CA ILE A 58 7.30 -2.33 10.99
C ILE A 58 7.72 -1.29 12.05
N VAL A 59 8.02 -0.06 11.63
CA VAL A 59 8.42 1.02 12.55
C VAL A 59 7.20 1.66 13.26
N GLY A 60 5.99 1.38 12.76
CA GLY A 60 4.73 1.94 13.27
C GLY A 60 4.48 3.37 12.83
N TYR A 61 5.00 3.77 11.65
CA TYR A 61 4.62 5.03 10.99
C TYR A 61 3.35 4.88 10.17
N LEU A 62 3.17 3.71 9.56
CA LEU A 62 1.88 3.35 9.00
C LEU A 62 1.12 2.64 10.11
N MET A 63 -0.06 3.17 10.43
CA MET A 63 -1.10 2.31 11.00
C MET A 63 -1.22 1.10 10.06
N PRO A 64 -1.50 -0.11 10.57
CA PRO A 64 -1.99 -1.15 9.67
C PRO A 64 -3.18 -0.51 8.97
N VAL A 65 -2.98 -0.19 7.69
CA VAL A 65 -4.09 -0.08 6.78
C VAL A 65 -4.56 -1.51 6.84
N GLU A 66 -5.55 -1.79 7.70
CA GLU A 66 -6.52 -2.84 7.37
C GLU A 66 -6.68 -2.66 5.89
N GLU A 67 -6.28 -3.66 5.11
CA GLU A 67 -6.70 -3.75 3.73
C GLU A 67 -8.20 -3.53 3.85
N LYS A 68 -8.65 -2.28 3.68
CA LYS A 68 -10.02 -1.97 3.43
C LYS A 68 -10.13 -2.64 2.10
N GLU A 69 -10.61 -3.89 2.17
CA GLU A 69 -11.01 -4.74 1.07
C GLU A 69 -11.31 -3.79 -0.04
N VAL A 70 -10.47 -3.82 -1.08
CA VAL A 70 -10.57 -2.96 -2.27
C VAL A 70 -12.02 -2.64 -2.43
N ASN A 71 -12.44 -1.44 -1.98
CA ASN A 71 -13.83 -1.15 -1.64
C ASN A 71 -14.63 -1.58 -2.85
N GLU A 72 -15.22 -2.77 -2.77
CA GLU A 72 -15.65 -3.50 -3.96
C GLU A 72 -16.67 -2.56 -4.53
N LEU A 73 -16.32 -1.91 -5.64
CA LEU A 73 -17.22 -0.97 -6.24
C LEU A 73 -18.46 -1.82 -6.48
N PRO A 74 -19.58 -1.54 -5.77
CA PRO A 74 -20.68 -2.46 -5.77
C PRO A 74 -21.11 -2.66 -7.21
N ASP A 75 -21.63 -3.84 -7.51
CA ASP A 75 -22.18 -4.10 -8.83
C ASP A 75 -23.07 -2.92 -9.24
N PHE A 76 -23.07 -2.57 -10.53
CA PHE A 76 -23.76 -1.37 -11.02
C PHE A 76 -25.20 -1.32 -10.48
N ARG A 77 -25.87 -2.47 -10.41
CA ARG A 77 -27.22 -2.59 -9.89
C ARG A 77 -27.32 -2.25 -8.40
N GLU A 78 -26.36 -2.70 -7.60
CA GLU A 78 -26.30 -2.39 -6.17
C GLU A 78 -25.96 -0.91 -5.92
N TYR A 79 -25.04 -0.34 -6.71
CA TYR A 79 -24.72 1.09 -6.64
C TYR A 79 -25.96 1.96 -6.89
N VAL A 80 -26.72 1.65 -7.94
CA VAL A 80 -27.92 2.41 -8.30
C VAL A 80 -29.01 2.26 -7.23
N LYS A 81 -29.24 1.05 -6.71
CA LYS A 81 -30.20 0.84 -5.62
C LYS A 81 -29.86 1.63 -4.36
N ARG A 82 -28.56 1.75 -4.03
CA ARG A 82 -28.12 2.53 -2.87
C ARG A 82 -28.28 4.04 -3.07
N LYS A 83 -28.00 4.54 -4.28
CA LYS A 83 -27.88 5.97 -4.55
C LYS A 83 -29.16 6.61 -5.09
N TYR A 84 -29.96 5.86 -5.84
CA TYR A 84 -31.15 6.36 -6.55
C TYR A 84 -32.37 5.42 -6.40
N PRO A 85 -32.77 5.06 -5.17
CA PRO A 85 -33.83 4.08 -4.94
C PRO A 85 -35.23 4.49 -5.45
N ARG A 86 -35.43 5.76 -5.81
CA ARG A 86 -36.74 6.31 -6.23
C ARG A 86 -36.74 6.92 -7.63
N GLU A 87 -35.57 7.10 -8.23
CA GLU A 87 -35.40 7.79 -9.52
C GLU A 87 -35.10 6.82 -10.67
N LEU A 88 -34.56 5.65 -10.34
CA LEU A 88 -34.20 4.60 -11.28
C LEU A 88 -34.98 3.33 -10.92
N ASP A 89 -35.99 3.01 -11.72
CA ASP A 89 -36.70 1.74 -11.66
C ASP A 89 -35.86 0.59 -12.27
N ASP A 90 -36.24 -0.66 -11.97
CA ASP A 90 -35.49 -1.84 -12.41
C ASP A 90 -35.41 -1.97 -13.95
N ASP A 91 -36.39 -1.43 -14.69
CA ASP A 91 -36.40 -1.44 -16.16
C ASP A 91 -35.34 -0.49 -16.72
N LEU A 92 -35.27 0.74 -16.21
CA LEU A 92 -34.23 1.71 -16.57
C LEU A 92 -32.83 1.23 -16.18
N VAL A 93 -32.69 0.60 -15.02
CA VAL A 93 -31.42 -0.01 -14.59
C VAL A 93 -30.96 -1.05 -15.60
N THR A 94 -31.86 -1.93 -16.03
CA THR A 94 -31.56 -2.99 -17.02
C THR A 94 -31.12 -2.40 -18.37
N ILE A 95 -31.77 -1.33 -18.82
CA ILE A 95 -31.40 -0.65 -20.08
C ILE A 95 -30.00 -0.05 -19.97
N ILE A 96 -29.68 0.62 -18.86
CA ILE A 96 -28.37 1.25 -18.67
C ILE A 96 -27.27 0.19 -18.57
N GLU A 97 -27.53 -0.92 -17.88
CA GLU A 97 -26.61 -2.05 -17.75
C GLU A 97 -26.24 -2.63 -19.12
N ASP A 98 -27.23 -2.95 -19.95
CA ASP A 98 -27.03 -3.45 -21.32
C ASP A 98 -26.28 -2.42 -22.20
N LEU A 99 -26.54 -1.11 -22.04
CA LEU A 99 -25.79 -0.06 -22.75
C LEU A 99 -24.31 -0.01 -22.35
N ILE A 100 -24.01 -0.18 -21.06
CA ILE A 100 -22.63 -0.24 -20.54
C ILE A 100 -21.91 -1.47 -21.11
N GLU A 101 -22.56 -2.63 -21.11
CA GLU A 101 -21.99 -3.88 -21.63
C GLU A 101 -21.72 -3.80 -23.14
N ARG A 102 -22.67 -3.28 -23.92
CA ARG A 102 -22.49 -3.07 -25.36
C ARG A 102 -21.32 -2.15 -25.67
N ARG A 103 -21.11 -1.10 -24.86
CA ARG A 103 -19.97 -0.19 -25.02
C ARG A 103 -18.65 -0.89 -24.69
N ARG A 104 -18.61 -1.71 -23.64
CA ARG A 104 -17.41 -2.49 -23.28
C ARG A 104 -17.05 -3.50 -24.38
N GLY A 105 -18.04 -4.20 -24.94
CA GLY A 105 -17.82 -5.15 -26.04
C GLY A 105 -17.33 -4.52 -27.34
N ARG A 106 -17.74 -3.28 -27.65
CA ARG A 106 -17.27 -2.56 -28.86
C ARG A 106 -15.83 -2.06 -28.75
N ASN A 107 -15.34 -1.77 -27.55
CA ASN A 107 -13.96 -1.34 -27.31
C ASN A 107 -12.94 -2.51 -27.27
N GLY A 108 -13.39 -3.76 -27.42
CA GLY A 108 -12.55 -4.97 -27.37
C GLY A 108 -12.15 -5.58 -28.72
N LYS A 109 -12.44 -4.94 -29.87
CA LYS A 109 -11.95 -5.42 -31.16
C LYS A 109 -10.58 -4.82 -31.49
N PRO A 110 -9.50 -5.62 -31.63
CA PRO A 110 -8.27 -5.13 -32.24
C PRO A 110 -8.54 -4.88 -33.73
N THR A 111 -8.35 -3.65 -34.18
CA THR A 111 -8.08 -3.36 -35.59
C THR A 111 -6.76 -4.02 -35.96
N ALA A 112 -6.84 -5.13 -36.69
CA ALA A 112 -5.77 -5.73 -37.47
C ALA A 112 -6.25 -5.83 -38.92
#